data_AF-A0A5C4MWC8-F1
#
_entry.id   AF-A0A5C4MWC8-F1
#
_cell.length_a   1.000
_cell.length_b   1.000
_cell.length_c   1.000
_cell.angle_alpha   90.00
_cell.angle_beta   90.00
_cell.angle_gamma   90.00
#
_symmetry.space_group_name_H-M   'P 1'
#
loop_
_entity.id
_entity.type
_entity.pdbx_description
1 polymer ?
#
loop_
_entity_poly.entity_id
_entity_poly.type
_entity_poly.pdbx_seq_one_letter_code
_entity_poly.pdbx_strand_id
1 'polypeptide(L)' 'MNPPQAAQYSGGLSTSFLAKLRMEKNRHRGPAFVKVGRAILYRKADLDHWLASLIVEVE' A
#
# COMPACT_ATOMS: atom_id res chain seq x y z
N MET A 1 -0.23 -10.19 -1.73
CA MET A 1 -0.74 -9.97 -0.36
C MET A 1 -2.13 -9.35 -0.42
N ASN A 2 -3.09 -9.87 0.33
CA ASN A 2 -4.39 -9.21 0.51
C ASN A 2 -4.26 -7.96 1.41
N PRO A 3 -5.30 -7.12 1.57
CA PRO A 3 -5.17 -5.87 2.32
C PRO A 3 -4.76 -6.05 3.80
N PRO A 4 -5.30 -7.02 4.57
CA PRO A 4 -4.79 -7.31 5.93
C PRO A 4 -3.30 -7.66 5.97
N GLN A 5 -2.84 -8.53 5.07
CA GLN A 5 -1.43 -8.93 4.99
C GLN A 5 -0.53 -7.75 4.62
N ALA A 6 -0.95 -6.92 3.65
CA ALA A 6 -0.19 -5.74 3.23
C ALA A 6 -0.09 -4.69 4.35
N ALA A 7 -1.16 -4.51 5.11
CA ALA A 7 -1.20 -3.63 6.29
C ALA A 7 -0.16 -4.07 7.33
N GLN A 8 -0.16 -5.36 7.69
CA GLN A 8 0.82 -5.92 8.63
C GLN A 8 2.24 -5.82 8.08
N TYR A 9 2.45 -6.20 6.82
CA TYR A 9 3.76 -6.12 6.15
C TYR A 9 4.35 -4.71 6.16
N SER A 10 3.52 -3.67 6.00
CA SER A 10 3.96 -2.28 5.92
C SER A 10 4.23 -1.63 7.29
N GLY A 11 4.63 -2.42 8.30
CA GLY A 11 4.86 -1.93 9.67
C GLY A 11 3.58 -1.75 10.50
N GLY A 12 2.53 -2.55 10.24
CA GLY A 12 1.31 -2.54 11.05
C GLY A 12 0.33 -1.40 10.75
N LEU A 13 0.33 -0.86 9.52
CA LEU A 13 -0.66 0.12 9.08
C LEU A 13 -2.09 -0.44 9.15
N SER A 14 -3.10 0.43 9.24
CA SER A 14 -4.48 -0.03 9.19
C SER A 14 -4.92 -0.40 7.77
N THR A 15 -5.78 -1.42 7.64
CA THR A 15 -6.38 -1.80 6.35
C THR A 15 -7.21 -0.68 5.74
N SER A 16 -7.86 0.13 6.58
CA SER A 16 -8.65 1.29 6.18
C SER A 16 -7.77 2.43 5.65
N PHE A 17 -6.55 2.61 6.18
CA PHE A 17 -5.57 3.53 5.61
C PHE A 17 -5.19 3.14 4.19
N LEU A 18 -4.82 1.88 3.95
CA LEU A 18 -4.57 1.36 2.59
C LEU A 18 -5.81 1.49 1.69
N ALA A 19 -7.03 1.31 2.22
CA ALA A 19 -8.26 1.53 1.47
C ALA A 19 -8.45 2.99 1.04
N LYS A 20 -8.18 3.94 1.95
CA LYS A 20 -8.20 5.37 1.64
C LYS A 20 -7.17 5.72 0.57
N LEU A 21 -5.99 5.11 0.59
CA LEU A 21 -4.95 5.31 -0.42
C LEU A 21 -5.37 4.78 -1.80
N ARG A 22 -6.22 3.74 -1.90
CA ARG A 22 -6.72 3.25 -3.19
C ARG A 22 -7.78 4.15 -3.84
N MET A 23 -8.43 5.01 -3.05
CA MET A 23 -9.42 5.97 -3.57
C MET A 23 -8.76 6.87 -4.62
N GLU A 24 -9.50 7.18 -5.69
CA GLU A 24 -8.99 7.93 -6.84
C GLU A 24 -8.20 9.19 -6.46
N LYS A 25 -8.79 10.02 -5.57
CA LYS A 25 -8.16 11.24 -5.08
C LYS A 25 -6.83 11.05 -4.33
N ASN A 26 -6.58 9.89 -3.74
CA ASN A 26 -5.39 9.59 -2.95
C ASN A 26 -4.43 8.62 -3.65
N ARG A 27 -4.83 8.06 -4.80
CA ARG A 27 -4.13 6.94 -5.44
C ARG A 27 -2.66 7.24 -5.74
N HIS A 28 -2.37 8.49 -6.10
CA HIS A 28 -1.01 8.98 -6.36
C HIS A 28 -0.08 8.94 -5.13
N ARG A 29 -0.63 8.80 -3.92
CA ARG A 29 0.12 8.74 -2.64
C ARG A 29 0.28 7.32 -2.11
N GLY A 30 -0.36 6.34 -2.73
CA GLY A 30 -0.42 4.97 -2.27
C GLY A 30 0.41 4.00 -3.09
N PRO A 31 0.61 2.77 -2.57
CA PRO A 31 1.26 1.73 -3.34
C PRO A 31 0.37 1.27 -4.50
N ALA A 32 1.02 0.81 -5.57
CA ALA A 32 0.30 0.15 -6.66
C ALA A 32 -0.44 -1.10 -6.15
N PHE A 33 -1.58 -1.40 -6.75
CA PHE A 33 -2.40 -2.56 -6.40
C PHE A 33 -2.98 -3.20 -7.66
N VAL A 34 -3.20 -4.50 -7.57
CA VAL A 34 -3.90 -5.29 -8.59
C VAL A 34 -5.35 -5.47 -8.14
N LYS A 35 -6.29 -5.18 -9.02
CA LYS A 35 -7.71 -5.48 -8.82
C LYS A 35 -8.10 -6.68 -9.69
N VAL A 36 -8.46 -7.79 -9.06
CA VAL A 36 -8.95 -9.00 -9.74
C VAL A 36 -10.37 -9.25 -9.27
N GLY A 37 -11.35 -8.80 -10.07
CA GLY A 37 -12.75 -8.77 -9.68
C GLY A 37 -12.97 -7.96 -8.40
N ARG A 38 -13.38 -8.64 -7.32
CA ARG A 38 -13.59 -8.04 -5.99
C ARG A 38 -12.33 -8.05 -5.12
N ALA A 39 -11.32 -8.84 -5.48
CA ALA A 39 -10.10 -8.96 -4.71
C ALA A 39 -9.14 -7.80 -5.01
N ILE A 40 -8.48 -7.32 -3.96
CA ILE A 40 -7.39 -6.35 -4.03
C ILE A 40 -6.13 -7.05 -3.56
N LEU A 41 -5.07 -6.99 -4.38
CA LEU A 41 -3.80 -7.59 -4.08
C LEU A 41 -2.68 -6.57 -4.20
N TYR A 42 -1.69 -6.68 -3.33
CA TYR A 42 -0.44 -5.97 -3.37
C TYR A 42 0.69 -6.93 -3.70
N ARG A 43 1.51 -6.60 -4.71
CA ARG A 43 2.79 -7.28 -4.89
C ARG A 43 3.76 -6.75 -3.85
N LYS A 44 4.62 -7.62 -3.33
CA LYS A 44 5.65 -7.21 -2.36
C LYS A 44 6.52 -6.08 -2.90
N ALA A 45 7.00 -6.23 -4.14
CA ALA A 45 7.84 -5.23 -4.80
C ALA A 45 7.18 -3.85 -4.91
N ASP A 46 5.86 -3.78 -5.16
CA ASP A 46 5.15 -2.50 -5.25
C ASP A 46 5.02 -1.81 -3.89
N LEU A 47 4.84 -2.60 -2.81
CA LEU A 47 4.85 -2.07 -1.44
C LEU A 47 6.26 -1.60 -1.07
N ASP A 48 7.29 -2.39 -1.37
CA ASP A 48 8.68 -2.03 -1.08
C ASP A 48 9.08 -0.74 -1.78
N HIS A 49 8.72 -0.60 -3.07
CA HIS A 49 8.99 0.62 -3.84
C HIS A 49 8.27 1.83 -3.25
N TRP A 50 7.01 1.67 -2.84
CA TRP A 50 6.26 2.74 -2.18
C TRP A 50 6.86 3.12 -0.83
N LEU A 51 7.21 2.15 0.01
CA LEU A 51 7.86 2.41 1.30
C LEU A 51 9.21 3.11 1.11
N ALA A 52 10.00 2.71 0.11
CA ALA A 52 11.25 3.36 -0.24
C ALA A 52 11.04 4.83 -0.63
N SER A 53 9.96 5.15 -1.36
CA SER A 53 9.62 6.54 -1.71
C SER A 53 9.20 7.42 -0.53
N LEU A 54 8.95 6.83 0.65
CA LEU A 54 8.58 7.53 1.88
C LEU A 54 9.73 7.66 2.86
N ILE A 55 10.91 7.13 2.54
CA ILE A 55 12.09 7.25 3.40
C ILE A 55 12.44 8.74 3.52
N VAL A 56 12.55 9.20 4.77
CA VAL A 56 13.09 10.51 5.10
C VAL A 56 14.48 10.27 5.65
N GLU A 57 15.49 10.82 4.97
CA GLU A 57 16.86 10.80 5.47
C GLU A 57 16.96 11.78 6.64
N VAL A 58 17.52 11.31 7.75
CA VAL A 58 17.73 12.12 8.95
C VAL A 58 19.25 12.22 9.12
N GLU A 59 19.78 13.45 9.14
CA GLU A 59 21.19 13.75 9.43
C GLU A 59 21.55 13.47 10.90
#